data_AF-A0A960I560-F1
#
_entry.id   AF-A0A960I560-F1
#
_cell.length_a   1.000
_cell.length_b   1.000
_cell.length_c   1.000
_cell.angle_alpha   90.00
_cell.angle_beta   90.00
_cell.angle_gamma   90.00
#
_symmetry.space_group_name_H-M   'P 1'
#
loop_
_entity.id
_entity.type
_entity.pdbx_description
1 polymer ?
#
loop_
_entity_poly.entity_id
_entity_poly.type
_entity_poly.pdbx_seq_one_letter_code
_entity_poly.pdbx_strand_id
1 'polypeptide(L)'
;MLSTWHGYPNRNTPTVDGLALRYLLVAELISTRRTMALPELVDALDHLGAELHGRASKVVSDALRWEVRRGRVVRVGRGRYVLGSMPRSTRSWICQHAELVRMNLRRLAVDGAGHARTEPRR
;
A
#
# COMPACT_ATOMS: atom_id res chain seq x y z
N MET A 1 -17.49 -16.94 -5.22
CA MET A 1 -17.41 -17.83 -4.05
C MET A 1 -15.95 -17.96 -3.68
N LEU A 2 -15.63 -17.58 -2.44
CA LEU A 2 -14.35 -17.67 -1.71
C LEU A 2 -13.05 -17.72 -2.52
N SER A 3 -12.41 -16.55 -2.71
CA SER A 3 -10.94 -16.51 -2.79
C SER A 3 -10.41 -16.62 -1.36
N THR A 4 -9.93 -17.82 -1.05
CA THR A 4 -9.34 -18.22 0.22
C THR A 4 -8.18 -17.29 0.58
N TRP A 5 -8.43 -16.38 1.52
CA TRP A 5 -7.39 -15.68 2.26
C TRP A 5 -6.65 -16.67 3.12
N HIS A 6 -5.56 -17.27 2.62
CA HIS A 6 -4.50 -17.89 3.41
C HIS A 6 -3.21 -17.86 2.58
N GLY A 7 -2.63 -16.66 2.46
CA GLY A 7 -1.17 -16.56 2.32
C GLY A 7 -0.60 -16.67 3.73
N TYR A 8 0.13 -17.73 4.02
CA TYR A 8 0.97 -17.74 5.22
C TYR A 8 1.84 -16.48 5.21
N PRO A 9 1.99 -15.76 6.33
CA PRO A 9 2.94 -14.65 6.40
C PRO A 9 4.31 -15.22 6.06
N ASN A 10 4.80 -14.91 4.86
CA ASN A 10 6.18 -15.19 4.54
C ASN A 10 6.96 -14.23 5.44
N ARG A 11 7.71 -14.77 6.40
CA ARG A 11 8.43 -13.97 7.42
C ARG A 11 9.46 -13.01 6.81
N ASN A 12 9.67 -13.07 5.51
CA ASN A 12 10.54 -12.19 4.74
C ASN A 12 9.79 -11.15 3.90
N THR A 13 8.45 -11.07 3.94
CA THR A 13 7.71 -10.04 3.20
C THR A 13 7.86 -8.68 3.91
N PRO A 14 8.27 -7.63 3.20
CA PRO A 14 8.38 -6.31 3.81
C PRO A 14 7.00 -5.75 4.19
N THR A 15 6.82 -5.45 5.46
CA THR A 15 5.56 -4.88 5.96
C THR A 15 5.55 -3.36 5.84
N VAL A 16 4.40 -2.80 5.49
CA VAL A 16 4.21 -1.35 5.34
C VAL A 16 3.14 -0.84 6.30
N ASP A 17 3.47 0.20 7.06
CA ASP A 17 2.55 0.87 7.96
C ASP A 17 2.79 2.39 8.01
N GLY A 18 2.03 3.05 8.89
CA GLY A 18 2.23 4.45 9.25
C GLY A 18 2.32 5.41 8.06
N LEU A 19 3.42 6.17 8.02
CA LEU A 19 3.66 7.18 6.98
C LEU A 19 3.94 6.57 5.61
N ALA A 20 4.68 5.45 5.55
CA ALA A 20 5.02 4.79 4.30
C ALA A 20 3.74 4.32 3.58
N LEU A 21 2.82 3.70 4.32
CA LEU A 21 1.52 3.29 3.78
C LEU A 21 0.73 4.48 3.22
N ARG A 22 0.73 5.59 3.95
CA ARG A 22 0.00 6.79 3.55
C ARG A 22 0.57 7.41 2.29
N TYR A 23 1.89 7.39 2.11
CA TYR A 23 2.51 7.86 0.86
C TYR A 23 2.18 6.97 -0.32
N LEU A 24 2.22 5.65 -0.17
CA LEU A 24 1.83 4.73 -1.23
C LEU A 24 0.38 4.96 -1.68
N LEU A 25 -0.55 5.03 -0.72
CA LEU A 25 -1.98 5.23 -1.01
C LEU A 25 -2.27 6.57 -1.69
N VAL A 26 -1.67 7.66 -1.21
CA VAL A 26 -1.86 8.99 -1.82
C VAL A 26 -1.18 9.06 -3.18
N ALA A 27 0.01 8.48 -3.35
CA ALA A 27 0.68 8.38 -4.64
C ALA A 27 -0.15 7.60 -5.67
N GLU A 28 -0.86 6.56 -5.22
CA GLU A 28 -1.73 5.78 -6.10
C GLU A 28 -2.94 6.58 -6.59
N LEU A 29 -3.59 7.34 -5.69
CA LEU A 29 -4.64 8.29 -6.06
C LEU A 29 -4.13 9.42 -6.98
N ILE A 30 -2.89 9.87 -6.76
CA ILE A 30 -2.21 10.86 -7.61
C ILE A 30 -1.97 10.32 -9.04
N SER A 31 -1.55 9.07 -9.14
CA SER A 31 -1.21 8.38 -10.39
C SER A 31 -2.46 8.13 -11.23
N THR A 32 -3.47 7.51 -10.61
CA THR A 32 -4.68 7.09 -11.31
C THR A 32 -5.65 8.24 -11.61
N ARG A 33 -5.62 9.32 -10.82
CA ARG A 33 -6.51 10.49 -10.92
C ARG A 33 -8.00 10.14 -10.99
N ARG A 34 -8.39 9.00 -10.43
CA ARG A 34 -9.76 8.50 -10.40
C ARG A 34 -10.23 8.25 -8.97
N THR A 35 -11.53 8.00 -8.83
CA THR A 35 -12.06 7.42 -7.60
C THR A 35 -11.62 5.96 -7.49
N MET A 36 -11.03 5.59 -6.35
CA MET A 36 -10.65 4.22 -6.05
C MET A 36 -11.48 3.68 -4.88
N ALA A 37 -11.94 2.45 -5.02
CA ALA A 37 -12.58 1.69 -3.95
C ALA A 37 -11.54 1.09 -3.01
N LEU A 38 -11.93 0.82 -1.77
CA LEU A 38 -11.09 0.26 -0.73
C LEU A 38 -10.44 -1.08 -1.15
N PRO A 39 -11.15 -2.02 -1.82
CA PRO A 39 -10.51 -3.22 -2.34
C PRO A 39 -9.43 -2.91 -3.38
N GLU A 40 -9.68 -1.99 -4.33
CA GLU A 40 -8.68 -1.63 -5.34
C GLU A 40 -7.41 -1.04 -4.73
N LEU A 41 -7.55 -0.30 -3.62
CA LEU A 41 -6.41 0.25 -2.87
C LEU A 41 -5.64 -0.85 -2.11
N VAL A 42 -6.32 -1.90 -1.66
CA VAL A 42 -5.66 -3.08 -1.08
C VAL A 42 -4.94 -3.86 -2.16
N ASP A 43 -5.61 -4.15 -3.28
CA ASP A 43 -5.03 -4.87 -4.42
C ASP A 43 -3.80 -4.15 -4.98
N ALA A 44 -3.83 -2.81 -5.06
CA ALA A 44 -2.67 -2.01 -5.47
C ALA A 44 -1.47 -2.16 -4.53
N LEU A 45 -1.69 -2.34 -3.22
CA LEU A 45 -0.61 -2.59 -2.26
C LEU A 45 -0.10 -4.03 -2.36
N ASP A 46 -1.00 -4.99 -2.56
CA ASP A 46 -0.63 -6.40 -2.75
C ASP A 46 0.21 -6.58 -4.02
N HIS A 47 -0.11 -5.87 -5.10
CA HIS A 47 0.69 -5.84 -6.34
C HIS A 47 2.10 -5.26 -6.15
N LEU A 48 2.32 -4.45 -5.11
CA LEU A 48 3.65 -3.95 -4.75
C LEU A 48 4.43 -4.95 -3.89
N GLY A 49 3.83 -6.08 -3.50
CA GLY A 49 4.41 -7.05 -2.57
C GLY A 49 4.46 -6.52 -1.13
N ALA A 50 3.61 -5.55 -0.79
CA ALA A 50 3.54 -4.98 0.55
C ALA A 50 2.60 -5.80 1.43
N GLU A 51 3.09 -6.32 2.55
CA GLU A 51 2.21 -6.85 3.59
C GLU A 51 1.74 -5.73 4.54
N LEU A 52 0.53 -5.85 5.07
CA LEU A 52 -0.03 -4.91 6.04
C LEU A 52 -0.17 -5.57 7.42
N HIS A 53 0.23 -4.86 8.47
CA HIS A 53 0.04 -5.32 9.85
C HIS A 53 -1.44 -5.28 10.26
N GLY A 54 -2.13 -6.41 10.12
CA GLY A 54 -3.51 -6.61 10.53
C GLY A 54 -4.50 -6.65 9.36
N ARG A 55 -5.80 -6.42 9.64
CA ARG A 55 -6.84 -6.47 8.60
C ARG A 55 -6.63 -5.34 7.58
N ALA A 56 -6.20 -5.69 6.37
CA ALA A 56 -5.88 -4.78 5.27
C ALA A 56 -6.88 -3.63 5.10
N SER A 57 -8.18 -3.94 4.97
CA SER A 57 -9.22 -2.92 4.80
C SER A 57 -9.28 -1.90 5.95
N LYS A 58 -9.05 -2.33 7.20
CA LYS A 58 -9.04 -1.45 8.37
C LYS A 58 -7.81 -0.57 8.37
N VAL A 59 -6.65 -1.15 8.13
CA VAL A 59 -5.35 -0.46 8.08
C VAL A 59 -5.37 0.62 7.00
N VAL A 60 -5.81 0.29 5.78
CA VAL A 60 -5.98 1.25 4.68
C VAL A 60 -7.00 2.32 5.02
N SER A 61 -8.16 1.95 5.59
CA SER A 61 -9.19 2.93 5.97
C SER A 61 -8.70 3.91 7.05
N ASP A 62 -7.94 3.44 8.03
CA ASP A 62 -7.40 4.27 9.12
C ASP A 62 -6.31 5.21 8.59
N ALA A 63 -5.44 4.73 7.70
CA ALA A 63 -4.45 5.54 6.98
C ALA A 63 -5.11 6.65 6.16
N LEU A 64 -6.14 6.32 5.36
CA LEU A 64 -6.88 7.29 4.55
C LEU A 64 -7.68 8.26 5.40
N ARG A 65 -8.22 7.84 6.55
CA ARG A 65 -8.93 8.75 7.47
C ARG A 65 -8.04 9.91 7.88
N TRP A 66 -6.74 9.67 8.12
CA TRP A 66 -5.80 10.74 8.44
C TRP A 66 -5.57 11.70 7.27
N GLU A 67 -5.43 11.16 6.06
CA GLU A 67 -5.26 11.96 4.85
C GLU A 67 -6.52 12.78 4.50
N VAL A 68 -7.71 12.24 4.80
CA VAL A 68 -8.99 12.94 4.71
C VAL A 68 -9.04 14.12 5.67
N ARG A 69 -8.63 13.94 6.93
CA ARG A 69 -8.56 15.06 7.91
C ARG A 69 -7.62 16.18 7.46
N ARG A 70 -6.63 15.89 6.62
CA ARG A 70 -5.71 16.88 6.05
C ARG A 70 -6.13 17.42 4.69
N GLY A 71 -7.31 17.03 4.18
CA GLY A 71 -7.85 17.49 2.90
C GLY A 71 -7.13 16.94 1.66
N ARG A 72 -6.14 16.06 1.84
CA ARG A 72 -5.37 15.46 0.73
C ARG A 72 -6.08 14.33 0.02
N VAL A 73 -7.01 13.69 0.71
CA VAL A 73 -7.89 12.65 0.18
C VAL A 73 -9.32 13.07 0.50
N VAL A 74 -10.26 12.77 -0.38
CA VAL A 74 -11.68 12.99 -0.14
C VAL A 74 -12.40 11.65 -0.19
N ARG A 75 -13.22 11.38 0.82
CA ARG A 75 -14.10 10.22 0.82
C ARG A 75 -15.42 10.59 0.15
N VAL A 76 -15.67 10.05 -1.02
CA VAL A 76 -16.86 10.36 -1.84
C VAL A 76 -18.00 9.34 -1.67
N GLY A 77 -17.77 8.29 -0.90
CA GLY A 77 -18.78 7.28 -0.61
C GLY A 77 -18.31 6.22 0.38
N ARG A 78 -19.11 5.17 0.54
CA ARG A 78 -18.72 4.02 1.37
C ARG A 78 -17.49 3.33 0.75
N GLY A 79 -16.35 3.42 1.42
CA GLY A 79 -15.10 2.82 0.97
C GLY A 79 -14.57 3.36 -0.36
N ARG A 80 -14.96 4.57 -0.77
CA ARG A 80 -14.51 5.19 -2.03
C ARG A 80 -13.77 6.49 -1.76
N TYR A 81 -12.60 6.63 -2.36
CA TYR A 81 -11.65 7.71 -2.08
C TYR A 81 -11.13 8.31 -3.38
N VAL A 82 -10.87 9.61 -3.35
CA VAL A 82 -10.34 10.39 -4.49
C VAL A 82 -9.27 11.34 -3.98
N LEU A 83 -8.41 11.80 -4.89
CA LEU A 83 -7.44 12.85 -4.59
C LEU A 83 -8.14 14.15 -4.17
N GLY A 84 -7.76 14.70 -3.03
CA GLY A 84 -8.16 16.02 -2.58
C GLY A 84 -7.23 17.12 -3.11
N SER A 85 -7.14 18.24 -2.38
CA SER A 85 -6.27 19.35 -2.74
C SER A 85 -4.98 19.32 -1.93
N MET A 86 -3.85 19.67 -2.55
CA MET A 86 -2.57 19.86 -1.87
C MET A 86 -1.61 20.73 -2.67
N PRO A 87 -0.66 21.42 -2.01
CA PRO A 87 0.42 22.13 -2.70
C PRO A 87 1.23 21.19 -3.60
N ARG A 88 1.70 21.73 -4.74
CA ARG A 88 2.53 20.98 -5.70
C ARG A 88 3.81 20.43 -5.05
N SER A 89 4.42 21.18 -4.13
CA SER A 89 5.59 20.74 -3.37
C SER A 89 5.29 19.50 -2.52
N THR A 90 4.16 19.49 -1.79
CA THR A 90 3.71 18.33 -1.01
C THR A 90 3.41 17.13 -1.90
N ARG A 91 2.76 17.34 -3.05
CA ARG A 91 2.53 16.27 -4.03
C ARG A 91 3.85 15.65 -4.50
N SER A 92 4.81 16.48 -4.89
CA SER A 92 6.12 16.03 -5.34
C SER A 92 6.86 15.24 -4.26
N TRP A 93 6.84 15.74 -3.03
CA TRP A 93 7.46 15.08 -1.88
C TRP A 93 6.83 13.71 -1.58
N ILE A 94 5.49 13.63 -1.56
CA ILE A 94 4.78 12.36 -1.36
C ILE A 94 5.13 11.36 -2.46
N CYS A 95 5.15 11.78 -3.73
CA CYS A 95 5.52 10.89 -4.84
C CYS A 95 6.96 10.39 -4.71
N GLN A 96 7.91 11.25 -4.36
CA GLN A 96 9.31 10.87 -4.17
C GLN A 96 9.46 9.85 -3.04
N HIS A 97 8.84 10.11 -1.89
CA HIS A 97 8.86 9.18 -0.76
C HIS A 97 8.15 7.87 -1.07
N ALA A 98 7.04 7.90 -1.82
CA ALA A 98 6.37 6.69 -2.27
C ALA A 98 7.28 5.86 -3.20
N GLU A 99 8.03 6.48 -4.11
CA GLU A 99 8.98 5.75 -4.95
C GLU A 99 10.11 5.13 -4.13
N LEU A 100 10.65 5.84 -3.12
CA LEU A 100 11.63 5.26 -2.20
C LEU A 100 11.09 4.01 -1.48
N VAL A 101 9.83 4.06 -1.02
CA VAL A 101 9.17 2.90 -0.42
C VAL A 101 9.04 1.77 -1.44
N ARG A 102 8.57 2.05 -2.66
CA ARG A 102 8.44 1.03 -3.74
C ARG A 102 9.79 0.39 -4.06
N MET A 103 10.86 1.17 -4.15
CA MET A 103 12.22 0.67 -4.38
C MET A 103 12.67 -0.27 -3.26
N ASN A 104 12.43 0.11 -1.99
CA ASN A 104 12.75 -0.74 -0.85
C ASN A 104 11.95 -2.04 -0.84
N LEU A 105 10.64 -1.98 -1.14
CA LEU A 105 9.79 -3.17 -1.27
C LEU A 105 10.31 -4.12 -2.36
N ARG A 106 10.60 -3.58 -3.55
CA ARG A 106 11.17 -4.36 -4.67
C ARG A 106 12.48 -5.03 -4.28
N ARG A 107 13.37 -4.31 -3.60
CA ARG A 107 14.65 -4.84 -3.13
C ARG A 107 14.45 -6.01 -2.15
N LEU A 108 13.62 -5.83 -1.14
CA LEU A 108 13.36 -6.85 -0.11
C LEU A 108 12.62 -8.08 -0.68
N ALA A 109 11.74 -7.87 -1.66
CA ALA A 109 11.08 -8.97 -2.38
C ALA A 109 12.08 -9.84 -3.17
N VAL A 110 13.12 -9.24 -3.77
CA VAL A 110 14.20 -9.98 -4.45
C VAL A 110 15.05 -10.77 -3.45
N ASP A 111 15.40 -10.16 -2.32
CA ASP A 111 16.24 -10.80 -1.28
C ASP A 111 15.51 -11.98 -0.61
N GLY A 112 14.20 -11.84 -0.36
CA GLY A 112 13.37 -12.91 0.23
C GLY A 112 13.20 -14.14 -0.68
N ALA A 113 13.26 -13.97 -2.00
CA ALA A 113 13.21 -15.07 -2.97
C ALA A 113 14.50 -15.91 -3.00
N GLY A 114 15.62 -15.40 -2.48
CA GLY A 114 16.91 -16.08 -2.43
C GLY A 114 17.03 -17.17 -1.36
N HIS A 115 16.22 -17.13 -0.30
CA HIS A 115 16.29 -18.09 0.82
C HIS A 115 15.35 -19.31 0.70
N ALA A 116 14.45 -19.35 -0.29
CA ALA A 116 13.52 -20.47 -0.48
C ALA A 116 14.10 -21.64 -1.30
N ARG A 117 15.43 -21.73 -1.48
CA ARG A 117 16.06 -22.68 -2.41
C ARG A 117 17.25 -23.46 -1.81
N THR A 118 17.09 -24.04 -0.62
CA THR A 118 18.00 -25.08 -0.12
C THR A 118 17.37 -25.89 1.01
N GLU A 119 16.64 -26.96 0.69
CA GLU A 119 16.68 -28.21 1.47
C GLU A 119 16.37 -29.39 0.53
N PRO A 120 17.37 -30.18 0.10
CA PRO A 120 17.14 -31.54 -0.34
C PRO A 120 17.12 -32.42 0.92
N ARG A 121 15.94 -32.82 1.39
CA ARG A 121 15.85 -33.90 2.39
C ARG A 121 15.94 -35.24 1.67
N ARG A 122 17.03 -35.93 1.95
CA ARG A 122 17.20 -37.37 1.74
C ARG A 122 16.21 -38.16 2.58
#